data_AF-A0A401Q763-F1
#
_entry.id   AF-A0A401Q763-F1
#
_cell.length_a   1.000
_cell.length_b   1.000
_cell.length_c   1.000
_cell.angle_alpha   90.00
_cell.angle_beta   90.00
_cell.angle_gamma   90.00
#
_symmetry.space_group_name_H-M   'P 1'
#
loop_
_entity.id
_entity.type
_entity.pdbx_description
1 polymer ?
#
loop_
_entity_poly.entity_id
_entity_poly.type
_entity_poly.pdbx_seq_one_letter_code
_entity_poly.pdbx_strand_id
1 'polypeptide(L)'
;MMCGLCGDFDGNPDNDNIKPDGTVAGSVGELGNSWQTPDDEDQRCKPHIPEEHPCEKDLYDKVTSADKCGRITDQEGSFRDCVKIVDPVLYFNNCVFDMCQYQGLETTLCDQLQAYTDACLMAKATVHEWRTADFCRE
;
A
#
# COMPACT_ATOMS: atom_id res chain seq x y z
N MET A 1 -20.26 6.25 17.74
CA MET A 1 -19.53 5.01 17.48
C MET A 1 -19.09 5.11 16.03
N MET A 2 -17.79 5.04 15.79
CA MET A 2 -17.27 5.03 14.42
C MET A 2 -17.54 3.63 13.85
N CYS A 3 -17.75 3.53 12.54
CA CYS A 3 -17.83 2.24 11.85
C CYS A 3 -17.51 2.46 10.37
N GLY A 4 -17.10 1.40 9.69
CA GLY A 4 -16.76 1.43 8.28
C GLY A 4 -15.51 0.62 7.98
N LEU A 5 -14.87 0.93 6.86
CA LEU A 5 -13.65 0.24 6.42
C LEU A 5 -12.43 0.46 7.34
N CYS A 6 -12.48 1.46 8.23
CA CYS A 6 -11.44 1.74 9.21
C CYS A 6 -11.76 1.19 10.62
N GLY A 7 -12.72 0.27 10.72
CA GLY A 7 -13.11 -0.32 12.00
C GLY A 7 -14.02 0.57 12.84
N ASP A 8 -14.14 0.22 14.13
CA ASP A 8 -15.04 0.90 15.08
C ASP A 8 -14.32 1.74 16.16
N PHE A 9 -12.98 1.68 16.17
CA PHE A 9 -12.09 2.44 17.05
C PHE A 9 -12.27 2.12 18.55
N ASP A 10 -12.63 0.87 18.88
CA ASP A 10 -12.73 0.42 20.28
C ASP A 10 -11.38 -0.02 20.90
N GLY A 11 -10.32 -0.09 20.10
CA GLY A 11 -8.97 -0.50 20.50
C GLY A 11 -8.69 -1.99 20.35
N ASN A 12 -9.64 -2.77 19.82
CA ASN A 12 -9.49 -4.18 19.51
C ASN A 12 -9.43 -4.39 17.97
N PRO A 13 -8.23 -4.61 17.40
CA PRO A 13 -8.10 -4.78 15.96
C PRO A 13 -8.75 -6.07 15.42
N ASP A 14 -9.04 -7.05 16.29
CA ASP A 14 -9.59 -8.34 15.88
C ASP A 14 -11.06 -8.26 15.40
N ASN A 15 -11.76 -7.16 15.71
CA ASN A 15 -13.14 -6.88 15.27
C ASN A 15 -13.27 -5.67 14.34
N ASP A 16 -12.19 -5.14 13.78
CA ASP A 16 -12.31 -4.02 12.83
C ASP A 16 -12.95 -4.42 11.49
N ASN A 17 -13.01 -5.73 11.20
CA ASN A 17 -13.63 -6.28 9.99
C ASN A 17 -15.15 -6.50 10.13
N ILE A 18 -15.85 -5.61 10.82
CA ILE A 18 -17.31 -5.67 10.98
C ILE A 18 -18.00 -5.07 9.75
N LYS A 19 -19.02 -5.77 9.24
CA LYS A 19 -19.90 -5.33 8.17
C LYS A 19 -21.03 -4.42 8.71
N PRO A 20 -21.78 -3.71 7.86
CA PRO A 20 -22.89 -2.86 8.31
C PRO A 20 -23.99 -3.62 9.07
N ASP A 21 -24.12 -4.93 8.84
CA ASP A 21 -25.09 -5.81 9.52
C ASP A 21 -24.63 -6.28 10.92
N GLY A 22 -23.43 -5.87 11.36
CA GLY A 22 -22.84 -6.23 12.65
C GLY A 22 -22.12 -7.59 12.67
N THR A 23 -22.05 -8.30 11.54
CA THR A 23 -21.32 -9.57 11.43
C THR A 23 -19.89 -9.34 10.94
N VAL A 24 -18.98 -10.23 11.32
CA VAL A 24 -17.56 -10.17 10.91
C VAL A 24 -17.42 -10.70 9.48
N ALA A 25 -16.72 -9.97 8.63
CA ALA A 25 -16.39 -10.40 7.27
C ALA A 25 -15.33 -11.52 7.28
N GLY A 26 -15.48 -12.52 6.41
CA GLY A 26 -14.54 -13.62 6.27
C GLY A 26 -13.32 -13.30 5.38
N SER A 27 -13.34 -12.17 4.68
CA SER A 27 -12.23 -11.69 3.85
C SER A 27 -12.27 -10.17 3.68
N VAL A 28 -11.13 -9.57 3.31
CA VAL A 28 -11.01 -8.13 3.00
C VAL A 28 -11.91 -7.74 1.82
N GLY A 29 -12.03 -8.60 0.81
CA GLY A 29 -12.93 -8.37 -0.32
C GLY A 29 -14.41 -8.39 0.08
N GLU A 30 -14.81 -9.30 0.97
CA GLU A 30 -16.17 -9.32 1.53
C GLU A 30 -16.44 -8.03 2.33
N LEU A 31 -15.49 -7.60 3.17
CA LEU A 31 -15.61 -6.37 3.93
C LEU A 31 -15.81 -5.17 3.00
N GLY A 32 -14.93 -4.98 2.02
CA GLY A 32 -15.01 -3.89 1.05
C GLY A 32 -16.35 -3.87 0.29
N ASN A 33 -16.82 -5.05 -0.14
CA ASN A 33 -18.09 -5.18 -0.85
C ASN A 33 -19.30 -4.89 0.06
N SER A 34 -19.23 -5.22 1.35
CA SER A 34 -20.34 -5.03 2.29
C SER A 34 -20.64 -3.55 2.61
N TRP A 35 -19.63 -2.68 2.50
CA TRP A 35 -19.73 -1.25 2.82
C TRP A 35 -20.06 -0.38 1.58
N GLN A 36 -20.40 -0.97 0.44
CA GLN A 36 -20.83 -0.24 -0.76
C GLN A 36 -22.15 0.51 -0.50
N THR A 37 -22.24 1.76 -0.96
CA THR A 37 -23.43 2.58 -0.80
C THR A 37 -24.45 2.32 -1.93
N PRO A 38 -25.76 2.17 -1.62
CA PRO A 38 -26.78 1.88 -2.63
C PRO A 38 -26.95 2.97 -3.70
N ASP A 39 -26.64 4.22 -3.34
CA ASP A 39 -26.84 5.44 -4.14
C ASP A 39 -25.53 5.93 -4.81
N ASP A 40 -24.66 5.01 -5.23
CA ASP A 40 -23.52 5.40 -6.04
C ASP A 40 -23.98 5.76 -7.45
N GLU A 41 -23.79 7.03 -7.86
CA GLU A 41 -24.10 7.52 -9.21
C GLU A 41 -23.26 6.85 -10.31
N ASP A 42 -22.26 6.03 -9.94
CA ASP A 42 -21.33 5.40 -10.85
C ASP A 42 -21.68 3.91 -11.05
N GLN A 43 -22.23 3.58 -12.23
CA GLN A 43 -22.50 2.19 -12.63
C GLN A 43 -21.25 1.29 -12.60
N ARG A 44 -20.05 1.88 -12.49
CA ARG A 44 -18.76 1.19 -12.38
C ARG A 44 -18.46 0.68 -10.96
N CYS A 45 -19.18 1.12 -9.93
CA CYS A 45 -19.07 0.52 -8.60
C CYS A 45 -19.69 -0.89 -8.64
N LYS A 46 -18.83 -1.89 -8.82
CA LYS A 46 -19.17 -3.31 -8.86
C LYS A 46 -18.49 -4.02 -7.71
N PRO A 47 -19.09 -5.11 -7.17
CA PRO A 47 -18.40 -5.98 -6.24
C PRO A 47 -17.04 -6.38 -6.78
N HIS A 48 -16.00 -6.16 -5.98
CA HIS A 48 -14.68 -6.65 -6.30
C HIS A 48 -14.74 -8.19 -6.30
N ILE A 49 -14.32 -8.77 -7.42
CA ILE A 49 -14.07 -10.20 -7.54
C ILE A 49 -12.56 -10.34 -7.35
N PRO A 50 -12.09 -11.16 -6.40
CA PRO A 50 -10.66 -11.38 -6.23
C PRO A 50 -10.06 -11.88 -7.54
N GLU A 51 -9.33 -11.00 -8.22
CA GLU A 51 -8.48 -11.41 -9.33
C GLU A 51 -7.15 -11.85 -8.73
N GLU A 52 -6.71 -13.06 -9.08
CA GLU A 52 -5.29 -13.37 -8.98
C GLU A 52 -4.61 -12.41 -9.94
N HIS A 53 -4.14 -11.25 -9.47
CA HIS A 53 -3.38 -10.33 -10.31
C HIS A 53 -1.97 -10.87 -10.44
N PRO A 54 -1.64 -11.59 -11.53
CA PRO A 54 -0.32 -12.14 -11.67
C PRO A 54 0.48 -10.99 -12.25
N CYS A 55 1.32 -10.37 -11.43
CA CYS A 55 2.38 -9.56 -11.99
C CYS A 55 3.10 -10.42 -13.03
N GLU A 56 3.13 -9.99 -14.29
CA GLU A 56 3.84 -10.73 -15.33
C GLU A 56 5.26 -10.99 -14.83
N LYS A 57 5.75 -12.22 -14.97
CA LYS A 57 7.02 -12.63 -14.33
C LYS A 57 8.17 -11.68 -14.66
N ASP A 58 8.27 -11.25 -15.92
CA ASP A 58 9.30 -10.32 -16.38
C ASP A 58 9.15 -8.91 -15.78
N LEU A 59 7.93 -8.49 -15.47
CA LEU A 59 7.67 -7.24 -14.76
C LEU A 59 8.00 -7.40 -13.28
N TYR A 60 7.60 -8.50 -12.67
CA TYR A 60 7.88 -8.81 -11.26
C TYR A 60 9.38 -8.72 -10.95
N ASP A 61 10.22 -9.36 -11.77
CA ASP A 61 11.68 -9.32 -11.61
C ASP A 61 12.25 -7.90 -11.75
N LYS A 62 11.63 -7.05 -12.59
CA LYS A 62 12.03 -5.64 -12.74
C LYS A 62 11.59 -4.78 -11.56
N VAL A 63 10.38 -4.95 -11.04
CA VAL A 63 9.86 -4.08 -9.97
C VAL A 63 10.44 -4.44 -8.61
N THR A 64 10.87 -5.70 -8.43
CA THR A 64 11.56 -6.17 -7.22
C THR A 64 13.05 -5.85 -7.20
N SER A 65 13.59 -5.28 -8.29
CA SER A 65 15.00 -4.94 -8.38
C SER A 65 15.42 -3.87 -7.36
N ALA A 66 16.73 -3.80 -7.09
CA ALA A 66 17.31 -2.84 -6.15
C ALA A 66 17.10 -1.37 -6.57
N ASP A 67 16.93 -1.10 -7.87
CA ASP A 67 16.68 0.25 -8.39
C ASP A 67 15.19 0.66 -8.41
N LYS A 68 14.28 -0.28 -8.10
CA LYS A 68 12.83 -0.05 -8.00
C LYS A 68 12.36 -0.21 -6.56
N CYS A 69 11.44 -1.13 -6.26
CA CYS A 69 10.91 -1.30 -4.91
C CYS A 69 11.97 -1.77 -3.91
N GLY A 70 13.06 -2.41 -4.37
CA GLY A 70 14.18 -2.82 -3.52
C GLY A 70 14.88 -1.67 -2.80
N ARG A 71 14.69 -0.42 -3.25
CA ARG A 71 15.19 0.77 -2.53
C ARG A 71 14.62 0.88 -1.11
N ILE A 72 13.40 0.39 -0.88
CA ILE A 72 12.71 0.45 0.42
C ILE A 72 13.41 -0.42 1.46
N THR A 73 13.97 -1.56 1.04
CA THR A 73 14.62 -2.55 1.91
C THR A 73 16.14 -2.39 1.97
N ASP A 74 16.71 -1.47 1.20
CA ASP A 74 18.15 -1.21 1.16
C ASP A 74 18.64 -0.63 2.51
N GLN A 75 19.46 -1.42 3.21
CA GLN A 75 19.99 -1.08 4.53
C GLN A 75 21.11 -0.04 4.47
N GLU A 76 21.70 0.22 3.30
CA GLU A 76 22.76 1.22 3.11
C GLU A 76 22.26 2.43 2.30
N GLY A 77 21.07 2.30 1.70
CA GLY A 77 20.43 3.30 0.88
C GLY A 77 19.82 4.47 1.65
N SER A 78 18.93 5.20 0.99
CA SER A 78 18.38 6.45 1.51
C SER A 78 17.50 6.27 2.75
N PHE A 79 16.98 5.06 2.98
CA PHE A 79 16.13 4.73 4.12
C PHE A 79 16.85 3.97 5.25
N ARG A 80 18.19 3.88 5.22
CA ARG A 80 19.01 3.08 6.15
C ARG A 80 18.74 3.28 7.65
N ASP A 81 18.32 4.47 8.05
CA ASP A 81 18.00 4.79 9.45
C ASP A 81 16.55 4.45 9.79
N CYS A 82 15.67 4.46 8.78
CA CYS A 82 14.25 4.18 8.94
C CYS A 82 13.92 2.69 8.94
N VAL A 83 14.60 1.87 8.14
CA VAL A 83 14.34 0.40 8.05
C VAL A 83 14.51 -0.34 9.39
N LYS A 84 15.15 0.29 10.38
CA LYS A 84 15.34 -0.22 11.74
C LYS A 84 14.18 0.12 12.67
N ILE A 85 13.32 1.05 12.26
CA ILE A 85 12.24 1.65 13.06
C ILE A 85 10.88 1.30 12.46
N VAL A 86 10.74 1.43 11.14
CA VAL A 86 9.55 1.08 10.38
C VAL A 86 9.85 -0.17 9.58
N ASP A 87 9.00 -1.20 9.69
CA ASP A 87 9.16 -2.45 8.94
C ASP A 87 9.01 -2.19 7.43
N PRO A 88 10.06 -2.39 6.62
CA PRO A 88 10.02 -2.13 5.18
C PRO A 88 9.23 -3.17 4.40
N VAL A 89 8.95 -4.36 4.96
CA VAL A 89 8.38 -5.49 4.22
C VAL A 89 6.99 -5.18 3.67
N LEU A 90 6.13 -4.54 4.49
CA LEU A 90 4.79 -4.15 4.06
C LEU A 90 4.85 -3.12 2.92
N TYR A 91 5.71 -2.11 3.05
CA TYR A 91 5.89 -1.07 2.04
C TYR A 91 6.50 -1.61 0.74
N PHE A 92 7.45 -2.52 0.84
CA PHE A 92 8.01 -3.22 -0.32
C PHE A 92 6.93 -4.00 -1.07
N ASN A 93 6.12 -4.80 -0.36
CA ASN A 93 5.05 -5.59 -0.97
C ASN A 93 3.99 -4.70 -1.63
N ASN A 94 3.60 -3.60 -0.98
CA ASN A 94 2.67 -2.62 -1.56
C ASN A 94 3.26 -1.95 -2.80
N CYS A 95 4.54 -1.58 -2.76
CA CYS A 95 5.24 -1.03 -3.93
C CYS A 95 5.22 -2.01 -5.10
N VAL A 96 5.55 -3.28 -4.87
CA VAL A 96 5.52 -4.31 -5.92
C VAL A 96 4.10 -4.48 -6.46
N PHE A 97 3.10 -4.58 -5.57
CA PHE A 97 1.70 -4.72 -5.97
C PHE A 97 1.26 -3.56 -6.89
N ASP A 98 1.45 -2.31 -6.47
CA ASP A 98 1.03 -1.15 -7.25
C ASP A 98 1.85 -1.00 -8.53
N MET A 99 3.16 -1.22 -8.49
CA MET A 99 3.99 -1.22 -9.70
C MET A 99 3.52 -2.27 -10.70
N CYS A 100 3.05 -3.44 -10.25
CA CYS A 100 2.46 -4.43 -11.14
C CYS A 100 1.10 -3.98 -11.70
N GLN A 101 0.25 -3.35 -10.88
CA GLN A 101 -1.04 -2.77 -11.32
C GLN A 101 -0.85 -1.72 -12.42
N TYR A 102 0.15 -0.86 -12.24
CA TYR A 102 0.44 0.26 -13.14
C TYR A 102 1.56 -0.05 -14.15
N GLN A 103 1.80 -1.34 -14.44
CA GLN A 103 2.71 -1.79 -15.51
C GLN A 103 4.14 -1.22 -15.41
N GLY A 104 4.63 -1.01 -14.18
CA GLY A 104 5.98 -0.54 -13.88
C GLY A 104 6.18 0.96 -14.03
N LEU A 105 5.11 1.75 -14.06
CA LEU A 105 5.17 3.21 -14.21
C LEU A 105 6.02 3.87 -13.13
N GLU A 106 6.95 4.75 -13.53
CA GLU A 106 7.88 5.38 -12.59
C GLU A 106 7.17 6.29 -11.58
N THR A 107 6.08 6.95 -11.95
CA THR A 107 5.33 7.79 -11.00
C THR A 107 4.79 6.96 -9.84
N THR A 108 4.35 5.72 -10.09
CA THR A 108 3.93 4.79 -9.04
C THR A 108 5.07 4.45 -8.08
N LEU A 109 6.29 4.25 -8.60
CA LEU A 109 7.46 4.06 -7.74
C LEU A 109 7.70 5.30 -6.87
N CYS A 110 7.62 6.50 -7.46
CA CYS A 110 7.82 7.75 -6.72
C CYS A 110 6.80 7.94 -5.61
N ASP A 111 5.52 7.61 -5.87
CA ASP A 111 4.45 7.68 -4.87
C ASP A 111 4.70 6.69 -3.72
N GLN A 112 5.18 5.49 -4.04
CA GLN A 112 5.48 4.47 -3.04
C GLN A 112 6.71 4.80 -2.19
N LEU A 113 7.76 5.34 -2.79
CA LEU A 113 8.93 5.85 -2.06
C LEU A 113 8.56 7.06 -1.19
N GLN A 114 7.61 7.90 -1.64
CA GLN A 114 7.10 9.01 -0.84
C GLN A 114 6.28 8.50 0.35
N ALA A 115 5.39 7.53 0.16
CA ALA A 115 4.60 6.96 1.25
C ALA A 115 5.50 6.37 2.36
N TYR A 116 6.60 5.69 1.97
CA TYR A 116 7.56 5.20 2.95
C TYR A 116 8.35 6.35 3.61
N THR A 117 8.71 7.39 2.85
CA THR A 117 9.32 8.62 3.40
C THR A 117 8.43 9.22 4.50
N ASP A 118 7.13 9.36 4.25
CA ASP A 118 6.18 9.95 5.20
C ASP A 118 6.07 9.10 6.47
N ALA A 119 6.02 7.77 6.33
CA ALA A 119 6.03 6.84 7.46
C ALA A 119 7.30 6.97 8.32
N CYS A 120 8.47 7.06 7.67
CA CYS A 120 9.75 7.29 8.34
C CYS A 120 9.75 8.60 9.13
N LEU A 121 9.30 9.69 8.52
CA LEU A 121 9.26 11.01 9.14
C LEU A 121 8.28 11.06 10.32
N MET A 122 7.12 10.40 10.20
CA MET A 122 6.18 10.24 11.32
C MET A 122 6.78 9.46 12.50
N ALA A 123 7.59 8.43 12.20
CA ALA A 123 8.35 7.69 13.18
C ALA A 123 9.61 8.43 13.70
N LYS A 124 9.84 9.67 13.24
CA LYS A 124 11.01 10.51 13.56
C LYS A 124 12.34 9.88 13.13
N ALA A 125 12.31 9.02 12.12
CA ALA A 125 13.50 8.47 11.48
C ALA A 125 14.07 9.46 10.46
N THR A 126 15.38 9.43 10.28
CA THR A 126 16.05 10.21 9.22
C THR A 126 15.86 9.53 7.88
N VAL A 127 15.51 10.30 6.86
CA VAL A 127 15.51 9.88 5.45
C VAL A 127 16.57 10.70 4.72
N HIS A 128 17.48 10.01 4.03
CA HIS A 128 18.50 10.66 3.19
C HIS A 128 17.92 10.94 1.80
N GLU A 129 18.60 11.80 1.04
CA GLU A 129 18.18 12.17 -0.30
C GLU A 129 18.03 10.94 -1.21
N TRP A 130 16.86 10.79 -1.83
CA TRP A 130 16.56 9.72 -2.79
C TRP A 130 16.00 10.24 -4.10
N ARG A 131 15.43 11.45 -4.10
CA ARG A 131 15.01 12.20 -5.29
C ARG A 131 16.22 12.86 -5.92
N THR A 132 16.25 12.96 -7.25
CA THR A 132 17.27 13.69 -7.99
C THR A 132 16.62 14.50 -9.11
N ALA A 133 17.41 15.32 -9.83
CA ALA A 133 16.89 16.09 -10.96
C ALA A 133 16.28 15.21 -12.06
N ASP A 134 16.76 13.98 -12.20
CA ASP A 134 16.37 13.02 -13.24
C ASP A 134 15.51 11.86 -12.69
N PHE A 135 15.24 11.82 -11.38
CA PHE A 135 14.49 10.74 -10.75
C PHE A 135 13.54 11.27 -9.68
N CYS A 136 12.24 11.03 -9.88
CA CYS A 136 11.19 11.44 -8.93
C CYS A 136 11.34 12.89 -8.48
N ARG A 137 11.33 13.82 -9.44
CA ARG A 137 11.42 15.26 -9.16
C ARG A 137 10.21 15.71 -8.33
N GLU A 138 10.43 16.68 -7.43
CA GLU A 138 9.36 17.41 -6.71
C GLU A 138 8.43 18.19 -7.66
#